data_AF-A0A495Z6A5-F1
#
_entry.id   AF-A0A495Z6A5-F1
#
_cell.length_a   1.000
_cell.length_b   1.000
_cell.length_c   1.000
_cell.angle_alpha   90.00
_cell.angle_beta   90.00
_cell.angle_gamma   90.00
#
_symmetry.space_group_name_H-M   'P 1'
#
loop_
_entity.id
_entity.type
_entity.pdbx_description
1 polymer ?
#
loop_
_entity_poly.entity_id
_entity_poly.type
_entity_poly.pdbx_seq_one_letter_code
_entity_poly.pdbx_strand_id
1 'polypeptide(L)'
;MKRIFHGADALLRLAFLAALGFAIFSGGAYLYAHGVKIIISPLEIISPSMRFHVKIDWKMPLVIEKYTGPQNAQELMKTLDADYNKGHGKTEVRLSRKDNGIETETYSSSLTMREIDARYPRAEWLQLLLERGIIIENLYEYASNLSHRHALAFLEDNPNLWQSGVIDIPPTDDWETYKAAYIDKLVEEIEHTKVETERVTAEIERIKPEIERTIERIKAQVERAKVQIQHSKKDVERAQKQLNSQQFEHVREQLEHARKQIARVQEALEHLKEPTPPEKPTPPEKPTPPQELTSPEKPK
;
A
#
# COMPACT_ATOMS: atom_id res chain seq x y z
N MET A 1 35.40 -11.64 -7.07
CA MET A 1 34.05 -11.55 -6.46
C MET A 1 33.20 -10.57 -7.26
N LYS A 2 32.35 -11.07 -8.17
CA LYS A 2 31.46 -10.24 -9.01
C LYS A 2 30.08 -10.13 -8.36
N ARG A 3 29.54 -8.91 -8.40
CA ARG A 3 28.37 -8.39 -7.66
C ARG A 3 27.10 -9.24 -7.84
N ILE A 4 26.48 -9.67 -6.73
CA ILE A 4 25.23 -10.47 -6.67
C ILE A 4 23.99 -9.60 -6.34
N PHE A 5 24.14 -8.32 -6.00
CA PHE A 5 22.99 -7.47 -5.64
C PHE A 5 22.44 -6.70 -6.85
N HIS A 6 21.52 -7.31 -7.60
CA HIS A 6 20.57 -6.62 -8.50
C HIS A 6 19.10 -6.79 -8.05
N GLY A 7 18.85 -7.46 -6.91
CA GLY A 7 17.50 -7.72 -6.40
C GLY A 7 16.83 -6.54 -5.68
N ALA A 8 17.58 -5.53 -5.24
CA ALA A 8 17.03 -4.40 -4.48
C ALA A 8 16.14 -3.48 -5.33
N ASP A 9 16.43 -3.34 -6.63
CA ASP A 9 15.68 -2.45 -7.53
C ASP A 9 14.29 -3.01 -7.88
N ALA A 10 14.14 -4.34 -7.88
CA ALA A 10 12.85 -5.00 -8.11
C ALA A 10 11.91 -4.86 -6.89
N LEU A 11 12.45 -4.92 -5.67
CA LEU A 11 11.68 -4.75 -4.44
C LEU A 11 11.22 -3.30 -4.26
N LEU A 12 12.03 -2.31 -4.65
CA LEU A 12 11.65 -0.89 -4.57
C LEU A 12 10.50 -0.55 -5.52
N ARG A 13 10.48 -1.13 -6.74
CA ARG A 13 9.38 -0.93 -7.72
C ARG A 13 8.07 -1.58 -7.28
N LEU A 14 8.13 -2.70 -6.55
CA LEU A 14 6.95 -3.34 -5.98
C LEU A 14 6.32 -2.49 -4.87
N ALA A 15 7.13 -1.85 -4.02
CA ALA A 15 6.66 -0.95 -2.98
C ALA A 15 5.98 0.31 -3.57
N PHE A 16 6.49 0.82 -4.69
CA PHE A 16 5.90 1.99 -5.38
C PHE A 16 4.51 1.68 -5.98
N LEU A 17 4.33 0.48 -6.55
CA LEU A 17 3.03 0.04 -7.08
C LEU A 17 2.01 -0.27 -5.96
N ALA A 18 2.47 -0.81 -4.82
CA ALA A 18 1.62 -1.00 -3.65
C ALA A 18 1.16 0.34 -3.05
N ALA A 19 2.04 1.36 -3.01
CA ALA A 19 1.69 2.71 -2.54
C ALA A 19 0.75 3.46 -3.52
N LEU A 20 0.94 3.30 -4.84
CA LEU A 20 0.05 3.90 -5.84
C LEU A 20 -1.34 3.23 -5.85
N GLY A 21 -1.39 1.91 -5.65
CA GLY A 21 -2.64 1.19 -5.42
C GLY A 21 -3.36 1.65 -4.15
N PHE A 22 -2.61 1.99 -3.09
CA PHE A 22 -3.19 2.49 -1.84
C PHE A 22 -3.77 3.91 -1.95
N ALA A 23 -3.19 4.78 -2.80
CA ALA A 23 -3.64 6.16 -2.96
C ALA A 23 -4.87 6.30 -3.88
N ILE A 24 -5.06 5.39 -4.84
CA ILE A 24 -6.25 5.37 -5.70
C ILE A 24 -7.42 4.66 -4.98
N PHE A 25 -7.13 3.69 -4.11
CA PHE A 25 -8.16 2.96 -3.35
C PHE A 25 -8.61 3.67 -2.06
N SER A 26 -7.80 4.59 -1.52
CA SER A 26 -8.12 5.33 -0.28
C SER A 26 -9.18 6.42 -0.45
N GLY A 27 -9.48 6.85 -1.68
CA GLY A 27 -10.54 7.82 -1.96
C GLY A 27 -11.96 7.22 -1.99
N GLY A 28 -12.12 5.89 -2.05
CA GLY A 28 -13.42 5.27 -2.34
C GLY A 28 -13.84 4.06 -1.49
N ALA A 29 -12.96 3.39 -0.75
CA ALA A 29 -13.36 2.15 -0.06
C ALA A 29 -12.55 1.83 1.20
N TYR A 30 -12.65 2.67 2.24
CA TYR A 30 -12.38 2.25 3.62
C TYR A 30 -13.71 1.91 4.31
N LEU A 31 -14.31 0.78 3.95
CA LEU A 31 -15.52 0.25 4.59
C LEU A 31 -15.29 -1.21 5.00
N TYR A 32 -14.64 -1.43 6.14
CA TYR A 32 -14.75 -2.72 6.84
C TYR A 32 -14.90 -2.56 8.37
N ALA A 33 -16.04 -3.10 8.84
CA ALA A 33 -16.30 -3.79 10.11
C ALA A 33 -16.33 -3.06 11.48
N HIS A 34 -16.06 -1.75 11.60
CA HIS A 34 -16.22 -1.06 12.89
C HIS A 34 -17.02 0.24 12.74
N GLY A 35 -18.23 0.30 13.33
CA GLY A 35 -19.11 1.47 13.47
C GLY A 35 -18.66 2.70 12.67
N VAL A 36 -18.85 2.64 11.34
CA VAL A 36 -18.25 3.61 10.44
C VAL A 36 -19.11 4.85 10.41
N LYS A 37 -18.57 5.95 10.92
CA LYS A 37 -19.12 7.28 10.67
C LYS A 37 -18.83 7.64 9.21
N ILE A 38 -19.80 7.37 8.34
CA ILE A 38 -19.70 7.75 6.93
C ILE A 38 -19.96 9.25 6.83
N ILE A 39 -18.94 10.00 6.43
CA ILE A 39 -19.11 11.38 6.02
C ILE A 39 -19.41 11.32 4.53
N ILE A 40 -20.69 11.42 4.18
CA ILE A 40 -21.07 11.69 2.79
C ILE A 40 -20.78 13.18 2.62
N SER A 41 -19.64 13.49 2.01
CA SER A 41 -19.32 14.84 1.56
C SER A 41 -19.92 14.96 0.16
N PRO A 42 -21.15 15.49 0.01
CA PRO A 42 -21.82 15.49 -1.29
C PRO A 42 -21.13 16.46 -2.26
N LEU A 43 -20.23 17.31 -1.73
CA LEU A 43 -19.56 18.42 -2.39
C LEU A 43 -18.08 18.48 -1.91
N GLU A 44 -17.21 17.55 -2.34
CA GLU A 44 -15.75 17.78 -2.22
C GLU A 44 -15.16 18.53 -3.42
N ILE A 45 -15.92 18.67 -4.50
CA ILE A 45 -15.43 19.11 -5.81
C ILE A 45 -15.76 20.58 -6.10
N ILE A 46 -16.73 21.15 -5.40
CA ILE A 46 -17.31 22.45 -5.76
C ILE A 46 -16.26 23.56 -5.71
N SER A 47 -15.45 23.64 -4.66
CA SER A 47 -14.40 24.65 -4.57
C SER A 47 -13.34 24.20 -3.57
N PRO A 48 -12.03 24.40 -3.83
CA PRO A 48 -10.98 24.04 -2.87
C PRO A 48 -11.16 24.72 -1.51
N SER A 49 -11.93 25.81 -1.44
CA SER A 49 -12.16 26.61 -0.24
C SER A 49 -13.45 26.32 0.53
N MET A 50 -14.44 25.58 -0.01
CA MET A 50 -15.71 25.33 0.70
C MET A 50 -16.18 23.89 0.56
N ARG A 51 -16.55 23.27 1.68
CA ARG A 51 -17.02 21.87 1.73
C ARG A 51 -18.30 21.74 2.53
N PHE A 52 -19.30 21.10 1.92
CA PHE A 52 -20.48 20.64 2.65
C PHE A 52 -20.22 19.23 3.19
N HIS A 53 -20.39 19.10 4.50
CA HIS A 53 -20.36 17.83 5.20
C HIS A 53 -21.76 17.53 5.70
N VAL A 54 -22.42 16.56 5.06
CA VAL A 54 -23.68 16.03 5.56
C VAL A 54 -23.34 14.77 6.34
N LYS A 55 -23.38 14.89 7.66
CA LYS A 55 -23.05 13.79 8.55
C LYS A 55 -24.30 12.95 8.79
N ILE A 56 -24.23 11.69 8.37
CA ILE A 56 -25.29 10.70 8.51
C ILE A 56 -24.74 9.55 9.34
N ASP A 57 -25.46 9.17 10.39
CA ASP A 57 -25.02 8.11 11.31
C ASP A 57 -25.52 6.74 10.82
N TRP A 58 -24.78 6.18 9.87
CA TRP A 58 -25.08 4.85 9.33
C TRP A 58 -24.69 3.76 10.33
N LYS A 59 -25.70 3.06 10.86
CA LYS A 59 -25.49 1.94 11.79
C LYS A 59 -25.24 0.60 11.09
N MET A 60 -25.24 0.54 9.76
CA MET A 60 -25.08 -0.69 8.98
C MET A 60 -24.05 -0.52 7.86
N PRO A 61 -23.34 -1.60 7.48
CA PRO A 61 -22.51 -1.58 6.28
C PRO A 61 -23.37 -1.29 5.06
N LEU A 62 -22.97 -0.30 4.25
CA LEU A 62 -23.64 -0.01 2.98
C LEU A 62 -23.36 -1.17 2.02
N VAL A 63 -24.40 -1.96 1.73
CA VAL A 63 -24.37 -2.94 0.66
C VAL A 63 -24.56 -2.17 -0.65
N ILE A 64 -23.51 -2.09 -1.47
CA ILE A 64 -23.54 -1.42 -2.77
C ILE A 64 -24.10 -2.41 -3.81
N GLU A 65 -25.36 -2.78 -3.64
CA GLU A 65 -26.10 -3.55 -4.64
C GLU A 65 -26.59 -2.61 -5.74
N LYS A 66 -26.38 -3.02 -7.00
CA LYS A 66 -26.87 -2.26 -8.15
C LYS A 66 -28.40 -2.37 -8.23
N TYR A 67 -29.07 -1.26 -8.05
CA TYR A 67 -30.49 -1.08 -8.35
C TYR A 67 -30.72 -1.23 -9.86
N THR A 68 -31.57 -2.19 -10.22
CA THR A 68 -31.93 -2.52 -11.61
C THR A 68 -33.42 -2.29 -11.89
N GLY A 69 -34.13 -1.70 -10.94
CA GLY A 69 -35.55 -1.41 -11.06
C GLY A 69 -35.85 -0.17 -11.92
N PRO A 70 -37.14 0.14 -12.12
CA PRO A 70 -37.55 1.32 -12.86
C PRO A 70 -37.01 2.63 -12.27
N GLN A 71 -36.50 3.51 -13.12
CA GLN A 71 -35.99 4.84 -12.74
C GLN A 71 -37.16 5.83 -12.57
N ASN A 72 -37.99 5.63 -11.54
CA ASN A 72 -39.02 6.57 -11.12
C ASN A 72 -39.00 6.74 -9.59
N ALA A 73 -39.44 7.90 -9.12
CA ALA A 73 -39.35 8.27 -7.70
C ALA A 73 -40.07 7.26 -6.78
N GLN A 74 -41.24 6.74 -7.18
CA GLN A 74 -42.03 5.83 -6.35
C GLN A 74 -41.33 4.48 -6.15
N GLU A 75 -40.81 3.87 -7.21
CA GLU A 75 -40.12 2.59 -7.12
C GLU A 75 -38.76 2.72 -6.41
N LEU A 76 -38.02 3.82 -6.65
CA LEU A 76 -36.79 4.10 -5.91
C LEU A 76 -37.06 4.22 -4.40
N MET A 77 -38.07 5.01 -4.01
CA MET A 77 -38.45 5.16 -2.60
C MET A 77 -38.88 3.82 -2.02
N LYS A 78 -39.77 3.09 -2.69
CA LYS A 78 -40.26 1.79 -2.23
C LYS A 78 -39.14 0.78 -1.99
N THR A 79 -38.11 0.77 -2.83
CA THR A 79 -36.97 -0.15 -2.70
C THR A 79 -35.93 0.33 -1.69
N LEU A 80 -35.59 1.61 -1.69
CA LEU A 80 -34.39 2.12 -1.00
C LEU A 80 -34.70 2.88 0.29
N ASP A 81 -35.93 3.34 0.53
CA ASP A 81 -36.27 4.16 1.70
C ASP A 81 -36.12 3.41 3.02
N ALA A 82 -36.44 2.12 3.04
CA ALA A 82 -36.33 1.34 4.27
C ALA A 82 -34.89 1.35 4.79
N ASP A 83 -33.90 1.23 3.91
CA ASP A 83 -32.49 1.25 4.27
C ASP A 83 -31.96 2.67 4.47
N TYR A 84 -32.38 3.62 3.64
CA TYR A 84 -32.08 5.04 3.83
C TYR A 84 -32.51 5.52 5.23
N ASN A 85 -33.77 5.27 5.61
CA ASN A 85 -34.33 5.76 6.87
C ASN A 85 -33.67 5.14 8.12
N LYS A 86 -33.06 3.95 8.03
CA LYS A 86 -32.32 3.34 9.16
C LYS A 86 -31.14 4.21 9.62
N GLY A 87 -30.55 5.03 8.73
CA GLY A 87 -29.41 5.90 9.02
C GLY A 87 -29.76 7.35 9.41
N HIS A 88 -31.03 7.74 9.36
CA HIS A 88 -31.43 9.16 9.31
C HIS A 88 -32.24 9.69 10.51
N GLY A 89 -31.96 9.18 11.72
CA GLY A 89 -32.62 9.67 12.94
C GLY A 89 -32.38 11.18 13.21
N LYS A 90 -31.18 11.68 12.90
CA LYS A 90 -30.82 13.11 12.96
C LYS A 90 -29.70 13.40 11.97
N THR A 91 -29.93 14.33 11.05
CA THR A 91 -28.91 14.75 10.08
C THR A 91 -28.29 16.06 10.53
N GLU A 92 -26.96 16.10 10.59
CA GLU A 92 -26.20 17.32 10.88
C GLU A 92 -25.55 17.80 9.59
N VAL A 93 -25.89 19.01 9.16
CA VAL A 93 -25.28 19.66 8.00
C VAL A 93 -24.26 20.65 8.51
N ARG A 94 -23.02 20.54 8.03
CA ARG A 94 -21.95 21.49 8.31
C ARG A 94 -21.40 22.04 7.01
N LEU A 95 -21.25 23.35 6.94
CA LEU A 95 -20.48 24.02 5.89
C LEU A 95 -19.21 24.55 6.54
N SER A 96 -18.06 24.13 6.04
CA SER A 96 -16.77 24.67 6.46
C SER A 96 -16.10 25.39 5.30
N ARG A 97 -15.63 26.60 5.58
CA ARG A 97 -14.77 27.39 4.69
C ARG A 97 -13.33 27.21 5.14
N LYS A 98 -12.45 26.94 4.19
CA LYS A 98 -11.00 26.88 4.37
C LYS A 98 -10.33 27.96 3.53
N ASP A 99 -9.64 28.88 4.19
CA ASP A 99 -8.78 29.85 3.53
C ASP A 99 -7.32 29.44 3.78
N ASN A 100 -6.56 29.20 2.71
CA ASN A 100 -5.17 28.67 2.76
C ASN A 100 -5.03 27.36 3.56
N GLY A 101 -6.05 26.51 3.55
CA GLY A 101 -6.07 25.24 4.27
C GLY A 101 -6.41 25.33 5.76
N ILE A 102 -6.59 26.54 6.32
CA ILE A 102 -7.05 26.76 7.69
C ILE A 102 -8.57 26.94 7.65
N GLU A 103 -9.30 26.20 8.50
CA GLU A 103 -10.74 26.37 8.65
C GLU A 103 -11.03 27.71 9.33
N THR A 104 -11.70 28.62 8.61
CA THR A 104 -11.94 30.01 9.05
C THR A 104 -13.36 30.22 9.53
N GLU A 105 -14.34 29.55 8.90
CA GLU A 105 -15.76 29.70 9.22
C GLU A 105 -16.43 28.32 9.18
N THR A 106 -17.15 27.98 10.25
CA THR A 106 -17.94 26.75 10.32
C THR A 106 -19.38 27.13 10.62
N TYR A 107 -20.28 26.81 9.70
CA TYR A 107 -21.71 26.91 9.90
C TYR A 107 -22.28 25.51 10.11
N SER A 108 -23.25 25.37 11.01
CA SER A 108 -23.89 24.07 11.26
C SER A 108 -25.36 24.23 11.55
N SER A 109 -26.19 23.36 10.97
CA SER A 109 -27.58 23.21 11.36
C SER A 109 -27.92 21.73 11.58
N SER A 110 -28.92 21.52 12.40
CA SER A 110 -29.49 20.20 12.67
C SER A 110 -30.92 20.20 12.16
N LEU A 111 -31.14 19.48 11.06
CA LEU A 111 -32.46 19.37 10.43
C LEU A 111 -32.98 17.94 10.58
N THR A 112 -34.24 17.81 10.94
CA THR A 112 -34.95 16.53 10.99
C THR A 112 -35.45 16.16 9.60
N MET A 113 -35.62 14.86 9.33
CA MET A 113 -36.15 14.41 8.03
C MET A 113 -37.54 14.99 7.75
N ARG A 114 -38.35 15.20 8.79
CA ARG A 114 -39.68 15.81 8.67
C ARG A 114 -39.62 17.25 8.20
N GLU A 115 -38.67 18.04 8.71
CA GLU A 115 -38.46 19.42 8.27
C GLU A 115 -37.98 19.45 6.81
N ILE A 116 -37.06 18.56 6.43
CA ILE A 116 -36.58 18.45 5.05
C ILE A 116 -37.69 18.02 4.11
N ASP A 117 -38.44 16.96 4.43
CA ASP A 117 -39.52 16.46 3.58
C ASP A 117 -40.68 17.46 3.46
N ALA A 118 -40.86 18.37 4.43
CA ALA A 118 -41.86 19.44 4.34
C ALA A 118 -41.47 20.54 3.34
N ARG A 119 -40.18 20.81 3.16
CA ARG A 119 -39.67 21.83 2.22
C ARG A 119 -39.34 21.25 0.84
N TYR A 120 -38.75 20.06 0.84
CA TYR A 120 -38.28 19.34 -0.34
C TYR A 120 -38.79 17.91 -0.28
N PRO A 121 -40.07 17.66 -0.61
CA PRO A 121 -40.66 16.34 -0.60
C PRO A 121 -39.80 15.35 -1.40
N ARG A 122 -39.54 14.18 -0.81
CA ARG A 122 -38.60 13.18 -1.38
C ARG A 122 -38.97 12.76 -2.79
N ALA A 123 -40.26 12.49 -3.02
CA ALA A 123 -40.75 12.06 -4.32
C ALA A 123 -40.52 13.13 -5.40
N GLU A 124 -40.82 14.39 -5.08
CA GLU A 124 -40.65 15.52 -6.01
C GLU A 124 -39.17 15.77 -6.31
N TRP A 125 -38.30 15.71 -5.30
CA TRP A 125 -36.87 15.87 -5.49
C TRP A 125 -36.26 14.76 -6.37
N LEU A 126 -36.61 13.50 -6.12
CA LEU A 126 -36.15 12.40 -6.94
C LEU A 126 -36.66 12.52 -8.38
N GLN A 127 -37.94 12.87 -8.54
CA GLN A 127 -38.54 13.06 -9.86
C GLN A 127 -37.82 14.18 -10.63
N LEU A 128 -37.51 15.29 -9.97
CA LEU A 128 -36.73 16.39 -10.55
C LEU A 128 -35.36 15.93 -11.05
N LEU A 129 -34.60 15.18 -10.24
CA LEU A 129 -33.29 14.67 -10.66
C LEU A 129 -33.39 13.70 -11.84
N LEU A 130 -34.39 12.81 -11.83
CA LEU A 130 -34.66 11.86 -12.91
C LEU A 130 -35.02 12.57 -14.23
N GLU A 131 -35.82 13.63 -14.16
CA GLU A 131 -36.17 14.47 -15.32
C GLU A 131 -34.95 15.19 -15.90
N ARG A 132 -33.93 15.45 -15.08
CA ARG A 132 -32.62 15.96 -15.52
C ARG A 132 -31.67 14.86 -16.00
N GLY A 133 -32.14 13.61 -16.12
CA GLY A 133 -31.35 12.50 -16.66
C GLY A 133 -30.41 11.83 -15.66
N ILE A 134 -30.48 12.20 -14.37
CA ILE A 134 -29.71 11.53 -13.32
C ILE A 134 -30.25 10.12 -13.14
N ILE A 135 -29.36 9.12 -13.22
CA ILE A 135 -29.67 7.71 -12.97
C ILE A 135 -29.18 7.37 -11.57
N ILE A 136 -30.02 6.69 -10.79
CA ILE A 136 -29.66 6.23 -9.45
C ILE A 136 -29.46 4.71 -9.51
N GLU A 137 -28.20 4.29 -9.40
CA GLU A 137 -27.80 2.91 -9.58
C GLU A 137 -27.68 2.13 -8.28
N ASN A 138 -27.69 2.75 -7.11
CA ASN A 138 -27.52 2.05 -5.83
C ASN A 138 -27.97 2.91 -4.63
N LEU A 139 -28.00 2.31 -3.44
CA LEU A 139 -28.37 2.99 -2.20
C LEU A 139 -27.45 4.18 -1.86
N TYR A 140 -26.16 4.10 -2.21
CA TYR A 140 -25.21 5.18 -1.93
C TYR A 140 -25.53 6.43 -2.75
N GLU A 141 -25.73 6.28 -4.06
CA GLU A 141 -26.17 7.38 -4.93
C GLU A 141 -27.53 7.91 -4.49
N TYR A 142 -28.47 7.03 -4.14
CA TYR A 142 -29.77 7.45 -3.61
C TYR A 142 -29.63 8.32 -2.36
N ALA A 143 -28.85 7.87 -1.38
CA ALA A 143 -28.60 8.60 -0.15
C ALA A 143 -27.85 9.91 -0.38
N SER A 144 -26.85 9.90 -1.26
CA SER A 144 -26.08 11.09 -1.66
C SER A 144 -27.01 12.14 -2.29
N ASN A 145 -27.80 11.75 -3.29
CA ASN A 145 -28.79 12.60 -3.94
C ASN A 145 -29.80 13.20 -2.95
N LEU A 146 -30.29 12.41 -1.98
CA LEU A 146 -31.20 12.92 -0.95
C LEU A 146 -30.51 13.81 0.09
N SER A 147 -29.19 13.68 0.28
CA SER A 147 -28.41 14.53 1.19
C SER A 147 -28.32 15.98 0.68
N HIS A 148 -28.36 16.21 -0.64
CA HIS A 148 -28.38 17.56 -1.22
C HIS A 148 -29.62 18.36 -0.81
N ARG A 149 -30.75 17.71 -0.54
CA ARG A 149 -31.93 18.39 0.04
C ARG A 149 -31.63 19.02 1.41
N HIS A 150 -30.77 18.39 2.20
CA HIS A 150 -30.37 18.92 3.49
C HIS A 150 -29.45 20.12 3.33
N ALA A 151 -28.52 20.07 2.37
CA ALA A 151 -27.67 21.20 2.03
C ALA A 151 -28.49 22.39 1.51
N LEU A 152 -29.49 22.12 0.66
CA LEU A 152 -30.38 23.15 0.14
C LEU A 152 -31.26 23.78 1.23
N ALA A 153 -31.87 22.98 2.11
CA ALA A 153 -32.62 23.49 3.26
C ALA A 153 -31.74 24.30 4.23
N PHE A 154 -30.49 23.86 4.41
CA PHE A 154 -29.51 24.60 5.19
C PHE A 154 -29.18 25.96 4.53
N LEU A 155 -29.01 26.00 3.21
CA LEU A 155 -28.78 27.25 2.48
C LEU A 155 -30.00 28.19 2.60
N GLU A 156 -31.21 27.65 2.48
CA GLU A 156 -32.46 28.40 2.64
C GLU A 156 -32.53 29.14 3.98
N ASP A 157 -32.12 28.48 5.07
CA ASP A 157 -32.10 29.05 6.42
C ASP A 157 -30.98 30.10 6.63
N ASN A 158 -30.04 30.22 5.69
CA ASN A 158 -28.83 31.05 5.83
C ASN A 158 -28.63 31.97 4.61
N PRO A 159 -29.45 33.04 4.47
CA PRO A 159 -29.41 33.93 3.30
C PRO A 159 -28.05 34.56 3.01
N ASN A 160 -27.28 34.86 4.05
CA ASN A 160 -25.93 35.38 3.93
C ASN A 160 -24.98 34.46 3.12
N LEU A 161 -25.23 33.14 3.10
CA LEU A 161 -24.39 32.20 2.36
C LEU A 161 -24.68 32.26 0.86
N TRP A 162 -25.93 32.15 0.45
CA TRP A 162 -26.25 32.18 -0.98
C TRP A 162 -26.17 33.59 -1.58
N GLN A 163 -26.36 34.64 -0.79
CA GLN A 163 -26.14 36.03 -1.21
C GLN A 163 -24.65 36.42 -1.33
N SER A 164 -23.73 35.63 -0.77
CA SER A 164 -22.29 35.89 -0.88
C SER A 164 -21.62 35.14 -2.04
N GLY A 165 -22.39 34.37 -2.81
CA GLY A 165 -21.87 33.59 -3.94
C GLY A 165 -21.08 32.36 -3.49
N VAL A 166 -21.47 31.78 -2.35
CA VAL A 166 -20.94 30.49 -1.87
C VAL A 166 -21.15 29.43 -2.96
N ILE A 167 -20.25 28.43 -2.99
CA ILE A 167 -20.28 27.29 -3.91
C ILE A 167 -20.27 27.65 -5.39
N ASP A 168 -19.57 28.72 -5.78
CA ASP A 168 -19.44 29.25 -7.15
C ASP A 168 -20.77 29.35 -7.90
N ILE A 169 -21.86 29.56 -7.17
CA ILE A 169 -23.12 30.00 -7.73
C ILE A 169 -23.13 31.52 -7.56
N PRO A 170 -23.38 32.31 -8.63
CA PRO A 170 -23.41 33.75 -8.52
C PRO A 170 -24.38 34.21 -7.40
N PRO A 171 -24.01 35.24 -6.62
CA PRO A 171 -24.89 35.78 -5.61
C PRO A 171 -26.17 36.31 -6.27
N THR A 172 -27.29 36.10 -5.60
CA THR A 172 -28.61 36.57 -6.01
C THR A 172 -29.40 36.98 -4.77
N ASP A 173 -30.44 37.80 -4.94
CA ASP A 173 -31.38 38.21 -3.88
C ASP A 173 -32.66 37.35 -3.87
N ASP A 174 -32.84 36.49 -4.89
CA ASP A 174 -34.00 35.62 -5.06
C ASP A 174 -33.65 34.15 -4.78
N TRP A 175 -34.32 33.58 -3.78
CA TRP A 175 -34.11 32.21 -3.34
C TRP A 175 -34.41 31.19 -4.45
N GLU A 176 -35.51 31.38 -5.21
CA GLU A 176 -35.88 30.41 -6.25
C GLU A 176 -34.87 30.42 -7.41
N THR A 177 -34.35 31.59 -7.77
CA THR A 177 -33.23 31.71 -8.72
C THR A 177 -31.98 30.98 -8.20
N TYR A 178 -31.61 31.15 -6.93
CA TYR A 178 -30.46 30.46 -6.35
C TYR A 178 -30.65 28.94 -6.34
N LYS A 179 -31.82 28.48 -5.90
CA LYS A 179 -32.19 27.07 -5.82
C LYS A 179 -32.14 26.40 -7.20
N ALA A 180 -32.63 27.06 -8.25
CA ALA A 180 -32.51 26.56 -9.61
C ALA A 180 -31.05 26.39 -10.04
N ALA A 181 -30.22 27.42 -9.82
CA ALA A 181 -28.79 27.36 -10.12
C ALA A 181 -28.05 26.28 -9.31
N TYR A 182 -28.45 26.06 -8.05
CA TYR A 182 -27.94 24.97 -7.21
C TYR A 182 -28.23 23.60 -7.80
N ILE A 183 -29.47 23.37 -8.24
CA ILE A 183 -29.87 22.11 -8.87
C ILE A 183 -29.13 21.90 -10.19
N ASP A 184 -28.98 22.94 -11.00
CA ASP A 184 -28.24 22.85 -12.27
C ASP A 184 -26.77 22.49 -12.03
N LYS A 185 -26.11 23.16 -11.06
CA LYS A 185 -24.73 22.84 -10.67
C LYS A 185 -24.60 21.41 -10.13
N LEU A 186 -25.55 20.97 -9.31
CA LEU A 186 -25.59 19.60 -8.80
C LEU A 186 -25.64 18.57 -9.93
N VAL A 187 -26.49 18.78 -10.94
CA VAL A 187 -26.62 17.88 -12.10
C VAL A 187 -25.30 17.84 -12.88
N GLU A 188 -24.70 18.99 -13.18
CA GLU A 188 -23.40 19.09 -13.85
C GLU A 188 -22.31 18.30 -13.11
N GLU A 189 -22.26 18.40 -11.79
CA GLU A 189 -21.26 17.71 -10.96
C GLU A 189 -21.46 16.20 -10.91
N ILE A 190 -22.71 15.74 -10.83
CA ILE A 190 -23.01 14.30 -10.87
C ILE A 190 -22.58 13.74 -12.23
N GLU A 191 -22.88 14.43 -13.33
CA GLU A 191 -22.47 14.02 -14.67
C GLU A 191 -20.94 14.02 -14.84
N HIS A 192 -20.26 15.07 -14.41
CA HIS A 192 -18.80 15.15 -14.45
C HIS A 192 -18.15 14.03 -13.63
N THR A 193 -18.64 13.78 -12.43
CA THR A 193 -18.13 12.70 -11.55
C THR A 193 -18.35 11.33 -12.18
N LYS A 194 -19.49 11.13 -12.86
CA LYS A 194 -19.77 9.89 -13.58
C LYS A 194 -18.78 9.66 -14.72
N VAL A 195 -18.54 10.67 -15.56
CA VAL A 195 -17.56 10.60 -16.66
C VAL A 195 -16.16 10.31 -16.14
N GLU A 196 -15.74 10.97 -15.06
CA GLU A 196 -14.43 10.74 -14.45
C GLU A 196 -14.32 9.33 -13.87
N THR A 197 -15.38 8.83 -13.23
CA THR A 197 -15.44 7.46 -12.70
C THR A 197 -15.35 6.43 -13.82
N GLU A 198 -16.05 6.64 -14.95
CA GLU A 198 -15.97 5.80 -16.14
C GLU A 198 -14.55 5.81 -16.73
N ARG A 199 -13.90 6.98 -16.79
CA ARG A 199 -12.52 7.15 -17.25
C ARG A 199 -11.52 6.37 -16.38
N VAL A 200 -11.61 6.53 -15.06
CA VAL A 200 -10.75 5.82 -14.10
C VAL A 200 -10.99 4.31 -14.18
N THR A 201 -12.25 3.88 -14.29
CA THR A 201 -12.61 2.46 -14.45
C THR A 201 -12.00 1.87 -15.71
N ALA A 202 -12.08 2.59 -16.84
CA ALA A 202 -11.46 2.16 -18.09
C ALA A 202 -9.92 2.08 -17.99
N GLU A 203 -9.28 3.01 -17.27
CA GLU A 203 -7.85 2.99 -17.02
C GLU A 203 -7.43 1.78 -16.14
N ILE A 204 -8.21 1.45 -15.11
CA ILE A 204 -7.99 0.28 -14.28
C ILE A 204 -8.03 -1.00 -15.12
N GLU A 205 -9.07 -1.17 -15.96
CA GLU A 205 -9.18 -2.34 -16.83
C GLU A 205 -8.04 -2.39 -17.87
N ARG A 206 -7.53 -1.25 -18.32
CA ARG A 206 -6.36 -1.18 -19.21
C ARG A 206 -5.07 -1.63 -18.53
N ILE A 207 -4.85 -1.27 -17.26
CA ILE A 207 -3.60 -1.56 -16.52
C ILE A 207 -3.57 -3.00 -16.00
N LYS A 208 -4.74 -3.60 -15.72
CA LYS A 208 -4.89 -4.97 -15.22
C LYS A 208 -4.05 -6.04 -15.96
N PRO A 209 -4.06 -6.16 -17.31
CA PRO A 209 -3.24 -7.15 -18.00
C PRO A 209 -1.73 -6.89 -17.89
N GLU A 210 -1.29 -5.64 -17.70
CA GLU A 210 0.13 -5.34 -17.47
C GLU A 210 0.59 -5.83 -16.11
N ILE A 211 -0.25 -5.67 -15.08
CA ILE A 211 -0.02 -6.23 -13.75
C ILE A 211 0.06 -7.76 -13.83
N GLU A 212 -0.87 -8.41 -14.53
CA GLU A 212 -0.86 -9.86 -14.73
C GLU A 212 0.42 -10.36 -15.42
N ARG A 213 0.85 -9.71 -16.52
CA ARG A 213 2.13 -10.05 -17.18
C ARG A 213 3.34 -9.86 -16.28
N THR A 214 3.33 -8.83 -15.44
CA THR A 214 4.41 -8.57 -14.49
C THR A 214 4.48 -9.66 -13.43
N ILE A 215 3.33 -10.08 -12.90
CA ILE A 215 3.23 -11.21 -11.97
C ILE A 215 3.79 -12.49 -12.61
N GLU A 216 3.41 -12.81 -13.85
CA GLU A 216 3.91 -14.00 -14.54
C GLU A 216 5.43 -13.95 -14.81
N ARG A 217 5.96 -12.78 -15.18
CA ARG A 217 7.41 -12.58 -15.34
C ARG A 217 8.16 -12.82 -14.03
N ILE A 218 7.63 -12.29 -12.92
CA ILE A 218 8.21 -12.48 -11.58
C ILE A 218 8.17 -13.96 -11.19
N LYS A 219 7.06 -14.67 -11.40
CA LYS A 219 6.96 -16.12 -11.16
C LYS A 219 8.03 -16.89 -11.94
N ALA A 220 8.21 -16.59 -13.22
CA ALA A 220 9.23 -17.23 -14.05
C ALA A 220 10.66 -16.95 -13.56
N GLN A 221 10.94 -15.73 -13.09
CA GLN A 221 12.24 -15.39 -12.48
C GLN A 221 12.48 -16.16 -11.18
N VAL A 222 11.46 -16.30 -10.33
CA VAL A 222 11.53 -17.06 -9.08
C VAL A 222 11.85 -18.54 -9.36
N GLU A 223 11.19 -19.18 -10.32
CA GLU A 223 11.48 -20.58 -10.66
C GLU A 223 12.90 -20.76 -11.23
N ARG A 224 13.39 -19.82 -12.06
CA ARG A 224 14.79 -19.85 -12.52
C ARG A 224 15.78 -19.72 -11.35
N ALA A 225 15.52 -18.79 -10.43
CA ALA A 225 16.37 -18.60 -9.25
C ALA A 225 16.39 -19.85 -8.36
N LYS A 226 15.24 -20.51 -8.18
CA LYS A 226 15.13 -21.78 -7.45
C LYS A 226 15.98 -22.88 -8.08
N VAL A 227 15.96 -23.02 -9.41
CA VAL A 227 16.82 -23.97 -10.13
C VAL A 227 18.30 -23.63 -9.94
N GLN A 228 18.68 -22.36 -10.02
CA GLN A 228 20.07 -21.93 -9.78
C GLN A 228 20.53 -22.26 -8.35
N ILE A 229 19.70 -21.98 -7.35
CA ILE A 229 19.98 -22.31 -5.94
C ILE A 229 20.20 -23.83 -5.77
N GLN A 230 19.39 -24.66 -6.43
CA GLN A 230 19.57 -26.12 -6.38
C GLN A 230 20.90 -26.57 -6.99
N HIS A 231 21.33 -25.95 -8.09
CA HIS A 231 22.64 -26.24 -8.69
C HIS A 231 23.78 -25.81 -7.77
N SER A 232 23.75 -24.58 -7.26
CA SER A 232 24.75 -24.08 -6.31
C SER A 232 24.83 -24.93 -5.05
N LYS A 233 23.70 -25.44 -4.54
CA LYS A 233 23.67 -26.38 -3.41
C LYS A 233 24.44 -27.66 -3.71
N LYS A 234 24.25 -28.25 -4.90
CA LYS A 234 25.00 -29.45 -5.33
C LYS A 234 26.49 -29.17 -5.47
N ASP A 235 26.86 -28.01 -6.00
CA ASP A 235 28.27 -27.64 -6.17
C ASP A 235 28.96 -27.40 -4.82
N VAL A 236 28.27 -26.76 -3.87
CA VAL A 236 28.75 -26.63 -2.48
C VAL A 236 28.93 -28.00 -1.82
N GLU A 237 27.98 -28.92 -1.99
CA GLU A 237 28.10 -30.28 -1.45
C GLU A 237 29.32 -31.03 -2.02
N ARG A 238 29.58 -30.89 -3.34
CA ARG A 238 30.77 -31.47 -3.98
C ARG A 238 32.05 -30.87 -3.45
N ALA A 239 32.11 -29.53 -3.35
CA ALA A 239 33.28 -28.83 -2.83
C ALA A 239 33.56 -29.23 -1.37
N GLN A 240 32.51 -29.38 -0.54
CA GLN A 240 32.65 -29.85 0.84
C GLN A 240 33.23 -31.27 0.91
N LYS A 241 32.75 -32.19 0.06
CA LYS A 241 33.29 -33.56 -0.01
C LYS A 241 34.77 -33.56 -0.42
N GLN A 242 35.14 -32.76 -1.41
CA GLN A 242 36.52 -32.62 -1.87
C GLN A 242 37.42 -32.07 -0.75
N LEU A 243 37.00 -30.99 -0.08
CA LEU A 243 37.74 -30.41 1.04
C LEU A 243 37.97 -31.44 2.15
N ASN A 244 36.92 -32.16 2.55
CA ASN A 244 37.03 -33.21 3.56
C ASN A 244 38.03 -34.30 3.14
N SER A 245 37.96 -34.76 1.89
CA SER A 245 38.90 -35.78 1.38
C SER A 245 40.36 -35.30 1.38
N GLN A 246 40.60 -34.05 0.97
CA GLN A 246 41.94 -33.46 0.99
C GLN A 246 42.47 -33.30 2.42
N GLN A 247 41.62 -32.88 3.35
CA GLN A 247 42.00 -32.79 4.77
C GLN A 247 42.37 -34.16 5.35
N PHE A 248 41.60 -35.21 5.04
CA PHE A 248 41.91 -36.57 5.49
C PHE A 248 43.23 -37.10 4.91
N GLU A 249 43.49 -36.89 3.62
CA GLU A 249 44.76 -37.31 3.00
C GLU A 249 45.94 -36.55 3.59
N HIS A 250 45.82 -35.24 3.82
CA HIS A 250 46.89 -34.48 4.46
C HIS A 250 47.21 -34.99 5.87
N VAL A 251 46.17 -35.27 6.68
CA VAL A 251 46.35 -35.85 8.03
C VAL A 251 47.00 -37.24 7.94
N ARG A 252 46.62 -38.05 6.94
CA ARG A 252 47.21 -39.37 6.71
C ARG A 252 48.69 -39.29 6.36
N GLU A 253 49.08 -38.37 5.48
CA GLU A 253 50.47 -38.11 5.10
C GLU A 253 51.30 -37.64 6.31
N GLN A 254 50.76 -36.73 7.12
CA GLN A 254 51.41 -36.29 8.36
C GLN A 254 51.64 -37.46 9.33
N LEU A 255 50.66 -38.36 9.46
CA LEU A 255 50.74 -39.51 10.36
C LEU A 255 51.75 -40.55 9.88
N GLU A 256 51.83 -40.79 8.57
CA GLU A 256 52.87 -41.62 7.95
C GLU A 256 54.27 -41.05 8.15
N HIS A 257 54.44 -39.73 7.98
CA HIS A 257 55.72 -39.08 8.24
C HIS A 257 56.14 -39.21 9.71
N ALA A 258 55.22 -38.98 10.64
CA ALA A 258 55.47 -39.15 12.07
C ALA A 258 55.87 -40.59 12.43
N ARG A 259 55.22 -41.61 11.83
CA ARG A 259 55.59 -43.01 12.01
C ARG A 259 57.02 -43.30 11.53
N LYS A 260 57.41 -42.79 10.37
CA LYS A 260 58.77 -42.94 9.84
C LYS A 260 59.81 -42.30 10.76
N GLN A 261 59.50 -41.14 11.35
CA GLN A 261 60.38 -40.50 12.32
C GLN A 261 60.53 -41.34 13.60
N ILE A 262 59.43 -41.88 14.13
CA ILE A 262 59.47 -42.77 15.30
C ILE A 262 60.34 -44.00 15.01
N ALA A 263 60.17 -44.64 13.85
CA ALA A 263 60.97 -45.80 13.46
C ALA A 263 62.48 -45.49 13.41
N ARG A 264 62.86 -44.35 12.82
CA ARG A 264 64.27 -43.90 12.80
C ARG A 264 64.83 -43.65 14.19
N VAL A 265 64.03 -43.04 15.07
CA VAL A 265 64.44 -42.81 16.46
C VAL A 265 64.63 -44.15 17.18
N GLN A 266 63.74 -45.12 16.97
CA GLN A 266 63.87 -46.47 17.54
C GLN A 266 65.13 -47.18 17.04
N GLU A 267 65.39 -47.16 15.73
CA GLU A 267 66.60 -47.72 15.12
C GLU A 267 67.87 -47.08 15.69
N ALA A 268 67.90 -45.75 15.82
CA ALA A 268 69.00 -45.05 16.47
C ALA A 268 69.17 -45.44 17.94
N LEU A 269 68.07 -45.68 18.65
CA LEU A 269 68.07 -46.12 20.05
C LEU A 269 68.59 -47.56 20.21
N GLU A 270 68.32 -48.44 19.24
CA GLU A 270 68.90 -49.78 19.19
C GLU A 270 70.40 -49.73 18.85
N HIS A 271 70.83 -48.90 17.91
CA HIS A 271 72.26 -48.69 17.64
C HIS A 271 73.04 -48.17 18.85
N LEU A 272 72.43 -47.33 19.69
CA LEU A 272 73.05 -46.87 20.95
C LEU A 272 73.18 -47.97 22.01
N LYS A 273 72.47 -49.10 21.87
CA LYS A 273 72.66 -50.27 22.74
C LYS A 273 73.81 -51.16 22.27
N GLU A 274 74.32 -50.99 21.05
CA GLU A 274 75.58 -51.62 20.66
C GLU A 274 76.72 -50.97 21.46
N PRO A 275 77.57 -51.76 22.14
CA PRO A 275 78.61 -51.22 23.01
C PRO A 275 79.57 -50.39 22.17
N THR A 276 79.62 -49.09 22.46
CA THR A 276 80.55 -48.16 21.86
C THR A 276 81.97 -48.72 21.99
N PRO A 277 82.73 -48.90 20.88
CA PRO A 277 84.15 -49.15 20.97
C PRO A 277 84.79 -48.02 21.78
N PRO A 278 85.72 -48.31 22.71
CA PRO A 278 86.28 -47.31 23.60
C PRO A 278 86.87 -46.14 22.79
N GLU A 279 86.26 -44.96 22.93
CA GLU A 279 86.74 -43.72 22.34
C GLU A 279 88.16 -43.42 22.86
N LYS A 280 89.11 -43.28 21.92
CA LYS A 280 90.38 -42.64 22.21
C LYS A 280 90.14 -41.14 22.44
N PRO A 281 90.72 -40.54 23.49
CA PRO A 281 90.56 -39.12 23.78
C PRO A 281 91.16 -38.30 22.63
N THR A 282 90.32 -37.51 21.97
CA THR A 282 90.77 -36.55 20.94
C THR A 282 90.81 -35.14 21.57
N PRO A 283 91.82 -34.31 21.28
CA PRO A 283 92.11 -33.07 22.00
C PRO A 283 91.10 -31.95 21.73
N PRO A 284 91.05 -30.90 22.57
CA PRO A 284 90.04 -29.85 22.51
C PRO A 284 90.12 -29.04 21.21
N GLU A 285 89.01 -29.03 20.47
CA GLU A 285 88.85 -28.24 19.26
C GLU A 285 88.49 -26.78 19.61
N LYS A 286 89.11 -25.88 18.86
CA LYS A 286 89.22 -24.43 19.06
C LYS A 286 87.85 -23.73 18.89
N PRO A 287 87.62 -22.56 19.53
CA PRO A 287 86.36 -21.83 19.40
C PRO A 287 86.20 -21.28 17.98
N THR A 288 85.08 -21.58 17.33
CA THR A 288 84.70 -20.96 16.04
C THR A 288 83.90 -19.67 16.32
N PRO A 289 84.12 -18.57 15.57
CA PRO A 289 83.55 -17.25 15.87
C PRO A 289 82.04 -17.14 15.59
N PRO A 290 81.36 -16.10 16.11
CA PRO A 290 79.92 -15.90 16.00
C PRO A 290 79.50 -15.68 14.54
N GLN A 291 78.54 -16.47 14.04
CA GLN A 291 77.87 -16.18 12.77
C GLN A 291 76.83 -15.07 12.96
N GLU A 292 76.93 -14.07 12.09
CA GLU A 292 76.01 -12.93 11.94
C GLU A 292 74.54 -13.36 11.76
N LEU A 293 73.68 -12.76 12.57
CA LEU A 293 72.24 -12.69 12.33
C LEU A 293 71.97 -11.87 11.05
N THR A 294 71.60 -12.54 9.97
CA THR A 294 70.93 -11.88 8.83
C THR A 294 69.42 -11.98 9.00
N SER A 295 68.79 -10.80 9.03
CA SER A 295 67.33 -10.60 9.15
C SER A 295 66.59 -11.14 7.92
N PRO A 296 65.40 -11.75 8.09
CA PRO A 296 64.55 -12.06 6.94
C PRO A 296 63.75 -10.83 6.50
N GLU A 297 63.90 -10.56 5.20
CA GLU A 297 63.26 -9.55 4.39
C GLU A 297 61.73 -9.77 4.32
N LYS A 298 60.95 -8.68 4.44
CA LYS A 298 59.48 -8.66 4.28
C LYS A 298 59.10 -8.88 2.80
N PRO A 299 58.16 -9.78 2.48
CA PRO A 299 57.49 -9.75 1.18
C PRO A 299 56.38 -8.69 1.19
N LYS A 300 56.25 -7.96 0.08
CA LYS A 300 55.19 -6.97 -0.19
C LYS A 300 53.86 -7.64 -0.50
#